data_AF-A0A1L9NEA2-F1
#
_entry.id   AF-A0A1L9NEA2-F1
#
_cell.length_a   1.000
_cell.length_b   1.000
_cell.length_c   1.000
_cell.angle_alpha   90.00
_cell.angle_beta   90.00
_cell.angle_gamma   90.00
#
_symmetry.space_group_name_H-M   'P 1'
#
loop_
_entity.id
_entity.type
_entity.pdbx_description
1 polymer ?
#
loop_
_entity_poly.entity_id
_entity_poly.type
_entity_poly.pdbx_seq_one_letter_code
_entity_poly.pdbx_strand_id
1 'polypeptide(L)'
;MSRSAADATRFTATGPYAHSKPGSASAAAPYKLPSSMAKPTSQQQQQPQLNANGRPESPKEKVERLRAQARAARLAQSTSRVDQMIEVGRRFANKAHKTMVYTLIAASGVCGALTVYSVISLTLYNRRQRALWVEKEMQRLQDAKTAYAAGTANTEQLELLKNEKIGEIFQQKKEEAKAQRPWNQVKNFIFGGLKQDEKAAADSSSSIPDSVLEGGNKSAVLEALNAKAAEDAAKSAAPAVPKGQLDALAENAEDAAKQSTRSWTSWFTGR
;
A
#
# COMPACT_ATOMS: atom_id res chain seq x y z
N MET A 1 -48.58 -67.03 33.71
CA MET A 1 -49.56 -65.92 33.68
C MET A 1 -49.28 -65.06 32.46
N SER A 2 -49.87 -65.44 31.33
CA SER A 2 -49.80 -64.73 30.06
C SER A 2 -50.57 -63.41 30.17
N ARG A 3 -49.86 -62.29 30.24
CA ARG A 3 -50.44 -60.94 30.23
C ARG A 3 -51.06 -60.69 28.86
N SER A 4 -52.37 -60.49 28.81
CA SER A 4 -53.14 -60.27 27.59
C SER A 4 -52.71 -58.97 26.89
N ALA A 5 -52.58 -59.00 25.57
CA ALA A 5 -52.22 -57.85 24.73
C ALA A 5 -53.19 -56.65 24.85
N ALA A 6 -54.36 -56.86 25.47
CA ALA A 6 -55.33 -55.80 25.77
C ALA A 6 -54.85 -54.80 26.85
N ASP A 7 -53.85 -55.15 27.67
CA ASP A 7 -53.32 -54.26 28.71
C ASP A 7 -52.28 -53.24 28.16
N ALA A 8 -51.78 -53.45 26.93
CA ALA A 8 -50.76 -52.60 26.31
C ALA A 8 -51.33 -51.36 25.58
N THR A 9 -52.65 -51.28 25.34
CA THR A 9 -53.28 -50.19 24.58
C THR A 9 -54.04 -49.19 25.44
N ARG A 10 -53.89 -49.26 26.78
CA ARG A 10 -54.51 -48.29 27.70
C ARG A 10 -53.95 -46.86 27.58
N PHE A 11 -52.83 -46.69 26.90
CA PHE A 11 -52.20 -45.38 26.66
C PHE A 11 -52.19 -44.93 25.19
N THR A 12 -52.71 -45.72 24.27
CA THR A 12 -52.85 -45.35 22.85
C THR A 12 -54.31 -45.39 22.48
N ALA A 13 -54.96 -44.26 22.70
CA ALA A 13 -56.32 -44.00 22.29
C ALA A 13 -56.56 -44.31 20.81
N THR A 14 -57.24 -45.41 20.50
CA THR A 14 -57.66 -45.77 19.16
C THR A 14 -59.18 -45.80 19.11
N GLY A 15 -59.77 -44.61 19.09
CA GLY A 15 -61.18 -44.36 18.88
C GLY A 15 -61.41 -42.86 18.77
N PRO A 16 -62.32 -42.37 17.89
CA PRO A 16 -62.60 -40.95 17.78
C PRO A 16 -63.25 -40.48 19.08
N TYR A 17 -62.52 -39.69 19.87
CA TYR A 17 -63.04 -39.12 21.10
C TYR A 17 -64.24 -38.19 20.83
N ALA A 18 -65.42 -38.64 21.23
CA ALA A 18 -66.68 -37.90 21.19
C ALA A 18 -66.82 -36.90 22.36
N HIS A 19 -65.79 -36.09 22.62
CA HIS A 19 -65.81 -35.06 23.68
C HIS A 19 -65.21 -33.73 23.22
N SER A 20 -65.71 -33.16 22.12
CA SER A 20 -65.60 -31.71 21.87
C SER A 20 -66.95 -31.06 22.17
N LYS A 21 -66.98 -30.33 23.29
CA LYS A 21 -68.09 -29.53 23.81
C LYS A 21 -68.85 -28.78 22.69
N PRO A 22 -70.18 -28.96 22.52
CA PRO A 22 -70.98 -27.98 21.79
C PRO A 22 -71.06 -26.71 22.64
N GLY A 23 -70.28 -25.70 22.26
CA GLY A 23 -70.51 -24.34 22.74
C GLY A 23 -71.63 -23.72 21.90
N SER A 24 -72.83 -23.63 22.47
CA SER A 24 -73.71 -22.45 22.36
C SER A 24 -75.09 -22.77 22.94
N ALA A 25 -75.43 -22.11 24.05
CA ALA A 25 -76.65 -21.32 24.24
C ALA A 25 -76.99 -21.21 25.74
N SER A 26 -76.96 -19.97 26.24
CA SER A 26 -77.94 -19.47 27.21
C SER A 26 -78.21 -20.34 28.46
N ALA A 27 -77.41 -20.16 29.51
CA ALA A 27 -77.89 -20.33 30.89
C ALA A 27 -77.02 -19.51 31.85
N ALA A 28 -77.68 -18.68 32.65
CA ALA A 28 -77.11 -17.77 33.62
C ALA A 28 -76.27 -18.52 34.68
N ALA A 29 -75.04 -18.03 34.93
CA ALA A 29 -74.24 -18.40 36.10
C ALA A 29 -73.80 -17.10 36.81
N PRO A 30 -74.07 -16.94 38.12
CA PRO A 30 -73.89 -15.68 38.85
C PRO A 30 -72.48 -15.55 39.47
N TYR A 31 -71.42 -15.91 38.75
CA TYR A 31 -70.05 -15.75 39.25
C TYR A 31 -69.12 -15.15 38.18
N LYS A 32 -68.47 -14.04 38.54
CA LYS A 32 -67.51 -13.32 37.69
C LYS A 32 -66.18 -14.09 37.66
N LEU A 33 -65.80 -14.58 36.49
CA LEU A 33 -64.47 -15.17 36.26
C LEU A 33 -63.38 -14.08 36.20
N PRO A 34 -62.15 -14.35 36.67
CA PRO A 34 -61.02 -13.42 36.58
C PRO A 34 -60.63 -13.12 35.12
N SER A 35 -60.30 -11.86 34.83
CA SER A 35 -60.02 -11.32 33.49
C SER A 35 -58.94 -12.05 32.68
N SER A 36 -58.04 -12.80 33.35
CA SER A 36 -56.99 -13.58 32.70
C SER A 36 -57.46 -14.90 32.07
N MET A 37 -58.68 -15.38 32.38
CA MET A 37 -59.26 -16.59 31.81
C MET A 37 -60.46 -16.31 30.88
N ALA A 38 -60.85 -15.03 30.75
CA ALA A 38 -61.78 -14.61 29.72
C ALA A 38 -61.08 -14.73 28.36
N LYS A 39 -61.43 -15.78 27.60
CA LYS A 39 -61.16 -15.83 26.15
C LYS A 39 -61.60 -14.48 25.57
N PRO A 40 -60.83 -13.82 24.68
CA PRO A 40 -61.30 -12.64 24.00
C PRO A 40 -62.45 -13.08 23.08
N THR A 41 -63.65 -13.11 23.63
CA THR A 41 -64.89 -13.03 22.89
C THR A 41 -64.86 -11.64 22.29
N SER A 42 -64.23 -11.55 21.13
CA SER A 42 -64.65 -10.60 20.12
C SER A 42 -66.06 -11.03 19.70
N GLN A 43 -67.04 -10.70 20.54
CA GLN A 43 -68.34 -10.26 20.06
C GLN A 43 -68.08 -8.94 19.33
N GLN A 44 -67.37 -9.01 18.21
CA GLN A 44 -67.58 -8.02 17.17
C GLN A 44 -68.92 -8.41 16.59
N GLN A 45 -69.93 -7.61 16.98
CA GLN A 45 -71.05 -7.31 16.13
C GLN A 45 -70.56 -7.31 14.68
N GLN A 46 -71.20 -8.13 13.87
CA GLN A 46 -70.89 -8.32 12.46
C GLN A 46 -71.13 -6.99 11.73
N GLN A 47 -70.17 -6.09 11.77
CA GLN A 47 -70.03 -5.06 10.75
C GLN A 47 -69.26 -5.71 9.60
N PRO A 48 -69.79 -5.69 8.37
CA PRO A 48 -69.05 -6.21 7.22
C PRO A 48 -67.74 -5.42 7.09
N GLN A 49 -66.61 -6.09 7.31
CA GLN A 49 -65.31 -5.48 7.10
C GLN A 49 -65.10 -5.34 5.60
N LEU A 50 -65.09 -4.09 5.15
CA LEU A 50 -64.85 -3.72 3.79
C LEU A 50 -63.37 -3.98 3.46
N ASN A 51 -63.10 -4.56 2.29
CA ASN A 51 -61.75 -4.65 1.73
C ASN A 51 -61.17 -3.23 1.48
N ALA A 52 -59.91 -3.15 1.06
CA ALA A 52 -59.24 -1.86 0.77
C ALA A 52 -60.01 -0.94 -0.20
N ASN A 53 -61.00 -1.48 -0.93
CA ASN A 53 -61.82 -0.79 -1.90
C ASN A 53 -63.26 -0.55 -1.43
N GLY A 54 -63.53 -0.70 -0.13
CA GLY A 54 -64.84 -0.35 0.43
C GLY A 54 -65.95 -1.37 0.13
N ARG A 55 -65.64 -2.63 -0.19
CA ARG A 55 -66.62 -3.68 -0.53
C ARG A 55 -66.60 -4.84 0.47
N PRO A 56 -67.74 -5.49 0.76
CA PRO A 56 -67.76 -6.65 1.65
C PRO A 56 -66.85 -7.76 1.09
N GLU A 57 -65.84 -8.16 1.87
CA GLU A 57 -64.82 -9.14 1.46
C GLU A 57 -65.46 -10.47 1.03
N SER A 58 -64.96 -11.08 -0.06
CA SER A 58 -65.45 -12.40 -0.47
C SER A 58 -65.01 -13.47 0.54
N PRO A 59 -65.77 -14.57 0.76
CA PRO A 59 -65.40 -15.59 1.73
C PRO A 59 -64.01 -16.21 1.49
N LYS A 60 -63.58 -16.30 0.22
CA LYS A 60 -62.25 -16.80 -0.16
C LYS A 60 -61.15 -15.82 0.23
N GLU A 61 -61.36 -14.53 -0.05
CA GLU A 61 -60.43 -13.44 0.27
C GLU A 61 -60.27 -13.27 1.80
N LYS A 62 -61.34 -13.49 2.56
CA LYS A 62 -61.28 -13.50 4.03
C LYS A 62 -60.38 -14.61 4.58
N VAL A 63 -60.47 -15.82 4.03
CA VAL A 63 -59.61 -16.94 4.44
C VAL A 63 -58.16 -16.68 4.06
N GLU A 64 -57.92 -16.09 2.89
CA GLU A 64 -56.58 -15.73 2.45
C GLU A 64 -55.96 -14.66 3.36
N ARG A 65 -56.73 -13.62 3.70
CA ARG A 65 -56.33 -12.60 4.69
C ARG A 65 -56.06 -13.23 6.04
N LEU A 66 -56.92 -14.11 6.54
CA LEU A 66 -56.71 -14.77 7.83
C LEU A 66 -55.49 -15.70 7.81
N ARG A 67 -55.20 -16.38 6.70
CA ARG A 67 -53.95 -17.14 6.52
C ARG A 67 -52.74 -16.23 6.44
N ALA A 68 -52.84 -15.09 5.77
CA ALA A 68 -51.78 -14.09 5.70
C ALA A 68 -51.52 -13.48 7.09
N GLN A 69 -52.56 -13.14 7.82
CA GLN A 69 -52.49 -12.65 9.21
C GLN A 69 -51.96 -13.73 10.15
N ALA A 70 -52.33 -15.00 9.99
CA ALA A 70 -51.79 -16.10 10.80
C ALA A 70 -50.31 -16.35 10.50
N ARG A 71 -49.87 -16.25 9.23
CA ARG A 71 -48.45 -16.33 8.86
C ARG A 71 -47.66 -15.13 9.39
N ALA A 72 -48.21 -13.92 9.28
CA ALA A 72 -47.60 -12.71 9.81
C ALA A 72 -47.52 -12.74 11.34
N ALA A 73 -48.57 -13.22 12.03
CA ALA A 73 -48.58 -13.38 13.48
C ALA A 73 -47.59 -14.46 13.93
N ARG A 74 -47.46 -15.57 13.20
CA ARG A 74 -46.42 -16.59 13.48
C ARG A 74 -45.01 -16.02 13.33
N LEU A 75 -44.74 -15.24 12.29
CA LEU A 75 -43.45 -14.57 12.11
C LEU A 75 -43.19 -13.55 13.23
N ALA A 76 -44.19 -12.74 13.59
CA ALA A 76 -44.09 -11.78 14.69
C ALA A 76 -43.91 -12.43 16.07
N GLN A 77 -44.52 -13.60 16.28
CA GLN A 77 -44.35 -14.40 17.50
C GLN A 77 -42.99 -15.11 17.56
N SER A 78 -42.39 -15.46 16.42
CA SER A 78 -41.05 -16.04 16.36
C SER A 78 -39.93 -15.02 16.53
N THR A 79 -40.17 -13.73 16.31
CA THR A 79 -39.18 -12.68 16.58
C THR A 79 -39.27 -12.23 18.04
N SER A 80 -38.45 -12.80 18.91
CA SER A 80 -38.31 -12.34 20.29
C SER A 80 -37.75 -10.90 20.33
N ARG A 81 -38.16 -10.08 21.30
CA ARG A 81 -37.62 -8.72 21.49
C ARG A 81 -36.10 -8.71 21.64
N VAL A 82 -35.55 -9.75 22.23
CA VAL A 82 -34.10 -9.95 22.37
C VAL A 82 -33.44 -10.22 21.00
N ASP A 83 -34.11 -10.99 20.14
CA ASP A 83 -33.63 -11.28 18.78
C ASP A 83 -33.60 -10.01 17.90
N GLN A 84 -34.60 -9.13 18.07
CA GLN A 84 -34.61 -7.81 17.42
C GLN A 84 -33.44 -6.92 17.90
N MET A 85 -33.13 -6.94 19.20
CA MET A 85 -31.99 -6.19 19.75
C MET A 85 -30.66 -6.72 19.22
N ILE A 86 -30.50 -8.04 19.11
CA ILE A 86 -29.29 -8.68 18.58
C ILE A 86 -29.09 -8.31 17.11
N GLU A 87 -30.15 -8.34 16.29
CA GLU A 87 -30.05 -8.01 14.87
C GLU A 87 -29.72 -6.52 14.64
N VAL A 88 -30.26 -5.61 15.46
CA VAL A 88 -29.87 -4.20 15.45
C VAL A 88 -28.43 -4.03 15.92
N GLY A 89 -28.02 -4.73 16.98
CA GLY A 89 -26.64 -4.72 17.49
C GLY A 89 -25.64 -5.16 16.43
N ARG A 90 -25.93 -6.22 15.68
CA ARG A 90 -25.09 -6.72 14.58
C ARG A 90 -24.91 -5.68 13.48
N ARG A 91 -26.00 -5.00 13.10
CA ARG A 91 -25.97 -3.93 12.09
C ARG A 91 -25.19 -2.71 12.57
N PHE A 92 -25.36 -2.34 13.84
CA PHE A 92 -24.63 -1.24 14.46
C PHE A 92 -23.13 -1.54 14.56
N ALA A 93 -22.75 -2.71 15.06
CA ALA A 93 -21.36 -3.13 15.18
C ALA A 93 -20.65 -3.14 13.81
N ASN A 94 -21.30 -3.66 12.77
CA ASN A 94 -20.76 -3.64 11.41
C ASN A 94 -20.59 -2.20 10.88
N LYS A 95 -21.51 -1.29 11.24
CA LYS A 95 -21.41 0.10 10.83
C LYS A 95 -20.31 0.84 11.58
N ALA A 96 -20.20 0.62 12.89
CA ALA A 96 -19.16 1.17 13.76
C ALA A 96 -17.76 0.69 13.35
N HIS A 97 -17.60 -0.59 13.03
CA HIS A 97 -16.35 -1.14 12.54
C HIS A 97 -15.94 -0.51 11.20
N LYS A 98 -16.87 -0.41 10.24
CA LYS A 98 -16.60 0.27 8.96
C LYS A 98 -16.22 1.74 9.16
N THR A 99 -16.92 2.48 10.01
CA THR A 99 -16.57 3.88 10.27
C THR A 99 -15.19 4.01 10.89
N MET A 100 -14.84 3.15 11.85
CA MET A 100 -13.52 3.16 12.48
C MET A 100 -12.41 2.84 11.47
N VAL A 101 -12.62 1.85 10.60
CA VAL A 101 -11.65 1.51 9.56
C VAL A 101 -11.45 2.70 8.63
N TYR A 102 -12.54 3.30 8.11
CA TYR A 102 -12.41 4.45 7.22
C TYR A 102 -11.78 5.68 7.90
N THR A 103 -12.03 5.91 9.19
CA THR A 103 -11.38 7.01 9.91
C THR A 103 -9.89 6.75 10.09
N LEU A 104 -9.46 5.51 10.39
CA LEU A 104 -8.04 5.17 10.45
C LEU A 104 -7.35 5.32 9.10
N ILE A 105 -7.97 4.85 8.00
CA ILE A 105 -7.42 5.02 6.66
C ILE A 105 -7.28 6.52 6.34
N ALA A 106 -8.31 7.32 6.58
CA ALA A 106 -8.27 8.76 6.32
C ALA A 106 -7.20 9.46 7.17
N ALA A 107 -7.11 9.15 8.46
CA ALA A 107 -6.10 9.70 9.36
C ALA A 107 -4.68 9.33 8.92
N SER A 108 -4.46 8.08 8.49
CA SER A 108 -3.17 7.64 7.96
C SER A 108 -2.78 8.38 6.68
N GLY A 109 -3.74 8.63 5.79
CA GLY A 109 -3.53 9.41 4.57
C GLY A 109 -3.16 10.87 4.86
N VAL A 110 -3.87 11.52 5.78
CA VAL A 110 -3.56 12.90 6.21
C VAL A 110 -2.18 12.98 6.85
N CYS A 111 -1.82 12.01 7.70
CA CYS A 111 -0.49 11.92 8.30
C CYS A 111 0.59 11.79 7.21
N GLY A 112 0.39 10.91 6.22
CA GLY A 112 1.30 10.76 5.09
C GLY A 112 1.44 12.04 4.24
N ALA A 113 0.35 12.75 4.00
CA ALA A 113 0.41 14.02 3.28
C ALA A 113 1.19 15.10 4.05
N LEU A 114 1.03 15.16 5.38
CA LEU A 114 1.76 16.09 6.23
C LEU A 114 3.26 15.81 6.27
N THR A 115 3.68 14.54 6.27
CA THR A 115 5.12 14.21 6.22
C THR A 115 5.76 14.62 4.90
N VAL A 116 5.12 14.34 3.77
CA VAL A 116 5.60 14.78 2.45
C VAL A 116 5.66 16.30 2.37
N TYR A 117 4.63 17.00 2.83
CA TYR A 117 4.61 18.45 2.89
C TYR A 117 5.74 19.01 3.78
N SER A 118 6.01 18.38 4.92
CA SER A 118 7.10 18.76 5.82
C SER A 118 8.47 18.63 5.15
N VAL A 119 8.75 17.50 4.48
CA VAL A 119 10.02 17.28 3.78
C VAL A 119 10.21 18.28 2.64
N ILE A 120 9.16 18.54 1.85
CA ILE A 120 9.22 19.50 0.75
C ILE A 120 9.46 20.91 1.27
N SER A 121 8.73 21.34 2.30
CA SER A 121 8.86 22.69 2.86
C SER A 121 10.27 22.94 3.43
N LEU A 122 10.85 21.97 4.14
CA LEU A 122 12.22 22.05 4.65
C LEU A 122 13.24 22.09 3.51
N THR A 123 13.03 21.31 2.46
CA THR A 123 13.95 21.25 1.30
C THR A 123 13.96 22.59 0.56
N LEU A 124 12.79 23.18 0.29
CA LEU A 124 12.71 24.48 -0.38
C LEU A 124 13.30 25.62 0.46
N TYR A 125 13.05 25.61 1.78
CA TYR A 125 13.64 26.58 2.69
C TYR A 125 15.17 26.49 2.72
N ASN A 126 15.71 25.28 2.88
CA ASN A 126 17.16 25.06 2.84
C ASN A 126 17.77 25.40 1.49
N ARG A 127 17.06 25.12 0.39
CA ARG A 127 17.51 25.50 -0.96
C ARG A 127 17.62 27.02 -1.11
N ARG A 128 16.66 27.77 -0.56
CA ARG A 128 16.69 29.24 -0.58
C ARG A 128 17.81 29.82 0.28
N GLN A 129 17.99 29.30 1.50
CA GLN A 129 19.10 29.72 2.38
C GLN A 129 20.46 29.41 1.76
N ARG A 130 20.61 28.23 1.16
CA ARG A 130 21.83 27.87 0.42
C ARG A 130 22.06 28.79 -0.77
N ALA A 131 21.03 29.17 -1.52
CA ALA A 131 21.19 30.11 -2.64
C ALA A 131 21.76 31.47 -2.18
N LEU A 132 21.23 32.02 -1.08
CA LEU A 132 21.72 33.27 -0.51
C LEU A 132 23.15 33.13 0.03
N TRP A 133 23.47 31.99 0.65
CA TRP A 133 24.83 31.71 1.11
C TRP A 133 25.81 31.58 -0.07
N VAL A 134 25.42 30.86 -1.12
CA VAL A 134 26.23 30.71 -2.34
C VAL A 134 26.48 32.06 -3.01
N GLU A 135 25.48 32.93 -3.09
CA GLU A 135 25.65 34.26 -3.68
C GLU A 135 26.68 35.11 -2.91
N LYS A 136 26.62 35.09 -1.57
CA LYS A 136 27.62 35.75 -0.72
C LYS A 136 29.01 35.14 -0.86
N GLU A 137 29.10 33.81 -0.96
CA GLU A 137 30.38 33.13 -1.12
C GLU A 137 31.00 33.43 -2.50
N MET A 138 30.18 33.50 -3.55
CA MET A 138 30.60 33.89 -4.89
C MET A 138 31.10 35.34 -4.93
N GLN A 139 30.43 36.27 -4.24
CA GLN A 139 30.91 37.65 -4.09
C GLN A 139 32.23 37.69 -3.33
N ARG A 140 32.35 36.96 -2.21
CA ARG A 140 33.60 36.86 -1.43
C ARG A 140 34.76 36.33 -2.28
N LEU A 141 34.50 35.33 -3.13
CA LEU A 141 35.47 34.80 -4.09
C LEU A 141 35.87 35.83 -5.15
N GLN A 142 34.89 36.55 -5.72
CA GLN A 142 35.16 37.60 -6.68
C GLN A 142 36.01 38.72 -6.07
N ASP A 143 35.68 39.15 -4.85
CA ASP A 143 36.44 40.17 -4.11
C ASP A 143 37.88 39.72 -3.79
N ALA A 144 38.06 38.44 -3.45
CA ALA A 144 39.40 37.87 -3.27
C ALA A 144 40.20 37.88 -4.59
N LYS A 145 39.56 37.53 -5.71
CA LYS A 145 40.20 37.54 -7.04
C LYS A 145 40.57 38.96 -7.49
N THR A 146 39.70 39.94 -7.27
CA THR A 146 39.99 41.35 -7.61
C THR A 146 41.08 41.94 -6.72
N ALA A 147 41.07 41.66 -5.40
CA ALA A 147 42.13 42.10 -4.49
C ALA A 147 43.48 41.43 -4.80
N TYR A 148 43.48 40.16 -5.21
CA TYR A 148 44.67 39.46 -5.68
C TYR A 148 45.24 40.10 -6.95
N ALA A 149 44.38 40.40 -7.92
CA ALA A 149 44.79 41.09 -9.14
C ALA A 149 45.31 42.51 -8.86
N ALA A 150 44.73 43.21 -7.88
CA ALA A 150 45.18 44.52 -7.44
C ALA A 150 46.46 44.49 -6.57
N GLY A 151 46.93 43.28 -6.18
CA GLY A 151 48.11 43.11 -5.32
C GLY A 151 47.88 43.47 -3.85
N THR A 152 46.64 43.74 -3.43
CA THR A 152 46.26 44.13 -2.06
C THR A 152 45.57 42.99 -1.29
N ALA A 153 45.71 41.75 -1.76
CA ALA A 153 45.05 40.59 -1.16
C ALA A 153 45.48 40.35 0.30
N ASN A 154 44.48 40.14 1.14
CA ASN A 154 44.68 39.72 2.52
C ASN A 154 45.09 38.23 2.59
N THR A 155 45.70 37.80 3.69
CA THR A 155 46.12 36.39 3.90
C THR A 155 44.95 35.43 3.81
N GLU A 156 43.79 35.80 4.39
CA GLU A 156 42.55 35.01 4.28
C GLU A 156 42.06 34.86 2.84
N GLN A 157 42.19 35.90 2.01
CA GLN A 157 41.77 35.87 0.60
C GLN A 157 42.69 34.97 -0.23
N LEU A 158 43.98 34.97 0.07
CA LEU A 158 44.96 34.07 -0.57
C LEU A 158 44.70 32.61 -0.20
N GLU A 159 44.40 32.32 1.06
CA GLU A 159 44.04 30.97 1.51
C GLU A 159 42.73 30.49 0.87
N LEU A 160 41.75 31.37 0.76
CA LEU A 160 40.47 31.08 0.12
C LEU A 160 40.65 30.68 -1.36
N LEU A 161 41.51 31.38 -2.09
CA LEU A 161 41.87 31.03 -3.48
C LEU A 161 42.66 29.71 -3.58
N LYS A 162 43.54 29.41 -2.62
CA LYS A 162 44.25 28.12 -2.57
C LYS A 162 43.28 26.97 -2.31
N ASN A 163 42.36 27.15 -1.38
CA ASN A 163 41.35 26.16 -1.04
C ASN A 163 40.37 25.90 -2.20
N GLU A 164 40.00 26.94 -2.97
CA GLU A 164 39.23 26.78 -4.21
C GLU A 164 39.97 25.89 -5.22
N LYS A 165 41.25 26.20 -5.51
CA LYS A 165 42.07 25.39 -6.42
C LYS A 165 42.22 23.93 -5.97
N ILE A 166 42.42 23.69 -4.68
CA ILE A 166 42.49 22.33 -4.12
C ILE A 166 41.14 21.61 -4.27
N GLY A 167 40.03 22.33 -4.04
CA GLY A 167 38.68 21.81 -4.21
C GLY A 167 38.36 21.42 -5.65
N GLU A 168 38.76 22.23 -6.62
CA GLU A 168 38.58 21.94 -8.05
C GLU A 168 39.32 20.67 -8.47
N ILE A 169 40.58 20.52 -8.07
CA ILE A 169 41.38 19.33 -8.35
C ILE A 169 40.72 18.08 -7.73
N PHE A 170 40.21 18.19 -6.51
CA PHE A 170 39.53 17.08 -5.86
C PHE A 170 38.20 16.72 -6.53
N GLN A 171 37.44 17.73 -6.99
CA GLN A 171 36.19 17.50 -7.72
C GLN A 171 36.44 16.86 -9.08
N GLN A 172 37.46 17.31 -9.81
CA GLN A 172 37.88 16.66 -11.06
C GLN A 172 38.24 15.19 -10.82
N LYS A 173 39.07 14.90 -9.81
CA LYS A 173 39.39 13.50 -9.44
C LYS A 173 38.15 12.69 -9.03
N LYS A 174 37.19 13.33 -8.36
CA LYS A 174 35.94 12.69 -7.94
C LYS A 174 35.00 12.45 -9.11
N GLU A 175 34.97 13.34 -10.09
CA GLU A 175 34.20 13.20 -11.33
C GLU A 175 34.81 12.14 -12.23
N GLU A 176 36.13 12.10 -12.36
CA GLU A 176 36.87 11.01 -13.01
C GLU A 176 36.55 9.67 -12.33
N ALA A 177 36.62 9.61 -10.99
CA ALA A 177 36.27 8.40 -10.25
C ALA A 177 34.79 8.01 -10.40
N LYS A 178 33.87 8.98 -10.50
CA LYS A 178 32.45 8.73 -10.77
C LYS A 178 32.20 8.32 -12.21
N ALA A 179 32.91 8.87 -13.19
CA ALA A 179 32.85 8.44 -14.58
C ALA A 179 33.35 7.01 -14.73
N GLN A 180 34.36 6.64 -13.94
CA GLN A 180 34.87 5.28 -13.83
C GLN A 180 33.99 4.35 -12.99
N ARG A 181 32.91 4.83 -12.32
CA ARG A 181 32.04 3.92 -11.57
C ARG A 181 31.33 2.96 -12.53
N PRO A 182 31.28 1.65 -12.21
CA PRO A 182 30.71 0.63 -13.08
C PRO A 182 29.23 0.90 -13.41
N TRP A 183 28.48 1.47 -12.46
CA TRP A 183 27.09 1.86 -12.69
C TRP A 183 26.91 2.95 -13.75
N ASN A 184 27.83 3.90 -13.81
CA ASN A 184 27.78 4.99 -14.80
C ASN A 184 28.25 4.48 -16.17
N GLN A 185 29.20 3.55 -16.22
CA GLN A 185 29.57 2.85 -17.45
C GLN A 185 28.40 2.05 -18.03
N VAL A 186 27.66 1.31 -17.19
CA VAL A 186 26.46 0.57 -17.62
C VAL A 186 25.35 1.51 -18.10
N LYS A 187 25.09 2.62 -17.39
CA LYS A 187 24.13 3.63 -17.84
C LYS A 187 24.53 4.25 -19.17
N ASN A 188 25.80 4.56 -19.36
CA ASN A 188 26.32 5.11 -20.61
C ASN A 188 26.27 4.07 -21.74
N PHE A 189 26.44 2.79 -21.46
CA PHE A 189 26.29 1.74 -22.46
C PHE A 189 24.83 1.56 -22.91
N ILE A 190 23.88 1.58 -21.97
CA ILE A 190 22.45 1.37 -22.26
C ILE A 190 21.80 2.61 -22.89
N PHE A 191 22.11 3.81 -22.39
CA PHE A 191 21.52 5.06 -22.89
C PHE A 191 22.40 5.79 -23.90
N GLY A 192 23.67 5.38 -24.07
CA GLY A 192 24.57 5.94 -25.08
C GLY A 192 24.20 5.48 -26.48
N GLY A 193 23.71 4.24 -26.65
CA GLY A 193 23.26 3.72 -27.95
C GLY A 193 22.17 4.58 -28.61
N LEU A 194 21.15 5.02 -27.84
CA LEU A 194 20.08 5.88 -28.37
C LEU A 194 20.54 7.31 -28.71
N LYS A 195 21.51 7.86 -27.96
CA LYS A 195 22.00 9.23 -28.21
C LYS A 195 22.96 9.32 -29.38
N GLN A 196 23.66 8.22 -29.69
CA GLN A 196 24.57 8.14 -30.81
C GLN A 196 23.79 8.06 -32.14
N ASP A 197 22.62 7.41 -32.15
CA ASP A 197 21.73 7.36 -33.32
C ASP A 197 21.04 8.71 -33.62
N GLU A 198 20.69 9.50 -32.60
CA GLU A 198 20.13 10.85 -32.82
C GLU A 198 21.18 11.86 -33.32
N LYS A 199 22.44 11.69 -32.90
CA LYS A 199 23.57 12.48 -33.43
C LYS A 199 23.93 12.05 -34.86
N ALA A 200 23.88 10.75 -35.16
CA ALA A 200 24.06 10.24 -36.52
C ALA A 200 22.94 10.67 -37.48
N ALA A 201 21.70 10.79 -37.00
CA ALA A 201 20.57 11.30 -37.78
C ALA A 201 20.65 12.82 -38.02
N ALA A 202 21.20 13.59 -37.09
CA ALA A 202 21.40 15.04 -37.26
C ALA A 202 22.58 15.38 -38.21
N ASP A 203 23.63 14.57 -38.22
CA ASP A 203 24.78 14.73 -39.13
C ASP A 203 24.49 14.26 -40.58
N SER A 204 23.29 13.76 -40.87
CA SER A 204 22.89 13.24 -42.20
C SER A 204 22.26 14.28 -43.15
N SER A 205 22.19 15.57 -42.78
CA SER A 205 21.50 16.61 -43.57
C SER A 205 22.37 17.74 -44.15
N SER A 206 23.69 17.62 -44.12
CA SER A 206 24.55 18.57 -44.85
C SER A 206 25.80 17.91 -45.43
N SER A 207 25.63 17.42 -46.66
CA SER A 207 26.55 17.51 -47.80
C SER A 207 28.07 17.49 -47.59
N ILE A 208 28.67 16.52 -48.32
CA ILE A 208 29.99 16.45 -48.99
C ILE A 208 31.01 15.48 -48.34
N PRO A 209 31.51 14.49 -49.10
CA PRO A 209 32.38 13.44 -48.60
C PRO A 209 33.83 13.92 -48.56
N ASP A 210 34.54 13.63 -47.47
CA ASP A 210 36.00 13.63 -47.45
C ASP A 210 36.48 12.20 -47.15
N SER A 211 36.26 11.33 -48.14
CA SER A 211 36.71 9.95 -48.16
C SER A 211 38.10 9.80 -48.77
N VAL A 212 38.96 10.83 -48.72
CA VAL A 212 40.34 10.76 -49.17
C VAL A 212 41.17 11.69 -48.30
N LEU A 213 41.70 11.19 -47.18
CA LEU A 213 43.05 11.45 -46.65
C LEU A 213 43.15 10.88 -45.21
N GLU A 214 44.23 10.14 -44.95
CA GLU A 214 44.74 9.79 -43.61
C GLU A 214 44.27 8.49 -42.90
N GLY A 215 44.52 7.35 -43.57
CA GLY A 215 45.56 6.41 -43.12
C GLY A 215 45.32 5.59 -41.84
N GLY A 216 45.06 4.29 -42.02
CA GLY A 216 44.85 3.28 -40.97
C GLY A 216 46.09 2.85 -40.17
N ASN A 217 46.88 3.82 -39.67
CA ASN A 217 48.08 3.56 -38.88
C ASN A 217 47.92 3.80 -37.38
N LYS A 218 46.77 4.34 -36.91
CA LYS A 218 46.56 4.66 -35.49
C LYS A 218 46.14 3.44 -34.65
N SER A 219 45.40 2.48 -35.21
CA SER A 219 44.99 1.26 -34.49
C SER A 219 46.15 0.28 -34.29
N ALA A 220 46.98 0.08 -35.32
CA ALA A 220 48.11 -0.85 -35.27
C ALA A 220 49.21 -0.41 -34.28
N VAL A 221 49.47 0.89 -34.15
CA VAL A 221 50.45 1.42 -33.19
C VAL A 221 49.94 1.31 -31.75
N LEU A 222 48.63 1.49 -31.51
CA LEU A 222 48.03 1.32 -30.20
C LEU A 222 47.99 -0.16 -29.78
N GLU A 223 47.77 -1.08 -30.71
CA GLU A 223 47.80 -2.52 -30.45
C GLU A 223 49.24 -3.02 -30.20
N ALA A 224 50.23 -2.50 -30.94
CA ALA A 224 51.64 -2.79 -30.72
C ALA A 224 52.18 -2.25 -29.39
N LEU A 225 51.73 -1.07 -28.95
CA LEU A 225 52.09 -0.52 -27.64
C LEU A 225 51.43 -1.29 -26.49
N ASN A 226 50.21 -1.78 -26.68
CA ASN A 226 49.52 -2.58 -25.67
C ASN A 226 50.11 -4.00 -25.56
N ALA A 227 50.49 -4.60 -26.69
CA ALA A 227 51.22 -5.87 -26.70
C ALA A 227 52.61 -5.74 -26.04
N LYS A 228 53.32 -4.63 -26.30
CA LYS A 228 54.64 -4.38 -25.67
C LYS A 228 54.52 -4.09 -24.16
N ALA A 229 53.48 -3.39 -23.73
CA ALA A 229 53.18 -3.19 -22.32
C ALA A 229 52.81 -4.50 -21.60
N ALA A 230 52.12 -5.42 -22.28
CA ALA A 230 51.81 -6.75 -21.75
C ALA A 230 53.05 -7.65 -21.65
N GLU A 231 53.99 -7.55 -22.61
CA GLU A 231 55.27 -8.28 -22.55
C GLU A 231 56.23 -7.74 -21.47
N ASP A 232 56.27 -6.41 -21.27
CA ASP A 232 57.05 -5.80 -20.19
C ASP A 232 56.44 -6.09 -18.80
N ALA A 233 55.12 -6.25 -18.71
CA ALA A 233 54.43 -6.72 -17.50
C ALA A 233 54.73 -8.21 -17.21
N ALA A 234 54.85 -9.05 -18.25
CA ALA A 234 55.19 -10.47 -18.10
C ALA A 234 56.67 -10.69 -17.73
N LYS A 235 57.58 -9.82 -18.18
CA LYS A 235 59.02 -9.86 -17.82
C LYS A 235 59.34 -9.30 -16.43
N SER A 236 58.39 -8.63 -15.77
CA SER A 236 58.59 -8.01 -14.45
C SER A 236 58.08 -8.87 -13.28
N ALA A 237 57.69 -10.13 -13.53
CA ALA A 237 57.25 -11.06 -12.49
C ALA A 237 58.44 -11.68 -11.73
N ALA A 238 58.91 -10.98 -10.70
CA ALA A 238 59.72 -11.50 -9.60
C ALA A 238 58.96 -11.34 -8.26
N PRO A 239 59.30 -12.13 -7.21
CA PRO A 239 58.29 -12.80 -6.39
C PRO A 239 57.71 -11.98 -5.23
N ALA A 240 56.55 -12.49 -4.78
CA ALA A 240 55.67 -11.95 -3.73
C ALA A 240 56.39 -11.51 -2.45
N VAL A 241 56.15 -10.24 -2.09
CA VAL A 241 56.45 -9.66 -0.76
C VAL A 241 55.29 -10.04 0.19
N PRO A 242 55.56 -10.47 1.44
CA PRO A 242 54.52 -10.91 2.36
C PRO A 242 53.57 -9.77 2.72
N LYS A 243 52.27 -9.97 2.46
CA LYS A 243 51.18 -9.02 2.78
C LYS A 243 51.21 -8.67 4.28
N GLY A 244 51.23 -7.37 4.57
CA GLY A 244 51.23 -6.86 5.94
C GLY A 244 49.89 -7.13 6.65
N GLN A 245 49.93 -7.20 7.98
CA GLN A 245 48.74 -7.44 8.81
C GLN A 245 47.59 -6.44 8.57
N LEU A 246 47.91 -5.22 8.11
CA LEU A 246 46.91 -4.21 7.75
C LEU A 246 46.18 -4.54 6.44
N ASP A 247 46.85 -5.17 5.47
CA ASP A 247 46.21 -5.64 4.23
C ASP A 247 45.29 -6.84 4.51
N ALA A 248 45.68 -7.72 5.45
CA ALA A 248 44.83 -8.82 5.90
C ALA A 248 43.59 -8.32 6.67
N LEU A 249 43.71 -7.23 7.41
CA LEU A 249 42.58 -6.56 8.08
C LEU A 249 41.67 -5.82 7.09
N ALA A 250 42.25 -5.21 6.05
CA ALA A 250 41.51 -4.58 4.98
C ALA A 250 40.73 -5.62 4.14
N GLU A 251 41.36 -6.75 3.77
CA GLU A 251 40.67 -7.85 3.08
C GLU A 251 39.54 -8.43 3.95
N ASN A 252 39.76 -8.64 5.26
CA ASN A 252 38.70 -9.11 6.17
C ASN A 252 37.55 -8.09 6.33
N ALA A 253 37.86 -6.79 6.40
CA ALA A 253 36.84 -5.75 6.48
C ALA A 253 36.04 -5.64 5.17
N GLU A 254 36.71 -5.82 4.03
CA GLU A 254 36.07 -5.84 2.72
C GLU A 254 35.17 -7.08 2.54
N ASP A 255 35.61 -8.25 3.01
CA ASP A 255 34.81 -9.48 2.98
C ASP A 255 33.60 -9.43 3.93
N ALA A 256 33.76 -8.84 5.12
CA ALA A 256 32.64 -8.60 6.05
C ALA A 256 31.59 -7.66 5.44
N ALA A 257 32.01 -6.62 4.71
CA ALA A 257 31.12 -5.70 4.02
C ALA A 257 30.39 -6.37 2.84
N LYS A 258 31.06 -7.26 2.11
CA LYS A 258 30.47 -8.06 1.00
C LYS A 258 29.45 -9.09 1.51
N GLN A 259 29.66 -9.67 2.68
CA GLN A 259 28.69 -10.59 3.29
C GLN A 259 27.44 -9.86 3.80
N SER A 260 27.60 -8.69 4.43
CA SER A 260 26.48 -7.87 4.93
C SER A 260 25.56 -7.39 3.80
N THR A 261 26.11 -6.99 2.66
CA THR A 261 25.35 -6.51 1.49
C THR A 261 24.59 -7.63 0.75
N ARG A 262 25.09 -8.88 0.82
CA ARG A 262 24.40 -10.06 0.28
C ARG A 262 23.18 -10.49 1.12
N SER A 263 23.18 -10.27 2.43
CA SER A 263 22.12 -10.83 3.30
C SER A 263 20.76 -10.15 3.10
N TRP A 264 20.72 -8.82 2.93
CA TRP A 264 19.44 -8.13 2.78
C TRP A 264 18.82 -8.29 1.39
N THR A 265 19.64 -8.46 0.35
CA THR A 265 19.16 -8.71 -1.02
C THR A 265 18.69 -10.15 -1.22
N SER A 266 19.30 -11.13 -0.53
CA SER A 266 18.87 -12.54 -0.57
C SER A 266 17.45 -12.77 -0.01
N TRP A 267 17.05 -12.00 1.00
CA TRP A 267 15.70 -12.07 1.57
C TRP A 267 14.63 -11.59 0.58
N PHE A 268 14.98 -10.68 -0.33
CA PHE A 268 14.06 -10.13 -1.34
C PHE A 268 13.97 -11.01 -2.59
N THR A 269 15.02 -11.76 -2.92
CA THR A 269 15.08 -12.60 -4.14
C THR A 269 14.90 -14.09 -3.88
N GLY A 270 14.74 -14.51 -2.62
CA GLY A 270 14.35 -15.89 -2.28
C GLY A 270 15.38 -16.95 -2.69
N ARG A 271 16.67 -16.58 -2.70
CA ARG A 271 17.81 -17.49 -2.84
C ARG A 271 18.89 -17.15 -1.83
#